data_AF-A0A6V7KVR7-F1
#
_entry.id   AF-A0A6V7KVR7-F1
#
_cell.length_a   1.000
_cell.length_b   1.000
_cell.length_c   1.000
_cell.angle_alpha   90.00
_cell.angle_beta   90.00
_cell.angle_gamma   90.00
#
_symmetry.space_group_name_H-M   'P 1'
#
loop_
_entity.id
_entity.type
_entity.pdbx_description
1 polymer ?
#
loop_
_entity_poly.entity_id
_entity_poly.type
_entity_poly.pdbx_seq_one_letter_code
_entity_poly.pdbx_strand_id
1 'polypeptide(L)' 'NDTYQCASGHCIPAYSRCDGIRDCRDASDEIGCPPRYPDGRYCPQSRFQCDNNLCVSLADRCDGSDDCGDNSDENPTLC' A
#
# COMPACT_ATOMS: atom_id res chain seq x y z
N ASN A 1 9.21 -2.04 -22.85
CA ASN A 1 8.21 -3.06 -22.46
C ASN A 1 8.37 -3.18 -20.96
N ASP A 2 7.70 -2.32 -20.23
CA ASP A 2 8.07 -1.96 -18.87
C ASP A 2 7.04 -2.55 -17.91
N THR A 3 7.29 -3.79 -17.50
CA THR A 3 6.47 -4.56 -16.55
C THR A 3 7.30 -4.96 -15.35
N TYR A 4 6.70 -4.96 -14.16
CA TYR A 4 7.30 -5.49 -12.93
C TYR A 4 6.71 -6.87 -12.63
N GLN A 5 7.56 -7.82 -12.26
CA GLN A 5 7.12 -9.14 -11.84
C GLN A 5 6.96 -9.17 -10.32
N CYS A 6 5.74 -9.38 -9.86
CA CYS A 6 5.41 -9.61 -8.46
C CYS A 6 6.09 -10.87 -7.93
N ALA A 7 6.32 -10.96 -6.62
CA ALA A 7 6.86 -12.17 -6.00
C ALA A 7 5.90 -13.36 -6.10
N SER A 8 4.59 -13.10 -6.20
CA SER A 8 3.57 -14.10 -6.56
C SER A 8 3.62 -14.59 -8.01
N GLY A 9 4.52 -14.06 -8.84
CA GLY A 9 4.87 -14.58 -10.17
C GLY A 9 4.11 -13.96 -11.34
N HIS A 10 3.06 -13.17 -11.09
CA HIS A 10 2.36 -12.42 -12.13
C HIS A 10 3.05 -11.08 -12.42
N CYS A 11 2.76 -10.49 -13.58
CA CYS A 11 3.34 -9.23 -14.00
C CYS A 11 2.30 -8.12 -13.95
N ILE A 12 2.72 -6.97 -13.43
CA ILE A 12 1.97 -5.71 -13.42
C ILE A 12 2.73 -4.67 -14.26
N PRO A 13 2.10 -3.54 -14.63
CA PRO A 13 2.82 -2.45 -15.27
C PRO A 13 3.95 -1.93 -14.37
N ALA A 14 5.11 -1.57 -14.92
CA ALA A 14 6.24 -1.12 -14.09
C ALA A 14 5.95 0.17 -13.32
N TYR A 15 5.01 1.01 -13.80
CA TYR A 15 4.59 2.22 -13.10
C TYR A 15 3.78 1.94 -11.83
N SER A 16 3.17 0.75 -11.73
CA SER A 16 2.42 0.30 -10.55
C SER A 16 3.34 -0.03 -9.38
N ARG A 17 4.63 -0.26 -9.61
CA ARG A 17 5.55 -0.56 -8.51
C ARG A 17 5.70 0.66 -7.59
N CYS A 18 5.44 0.46 -6.31
CA CYS A 18 5.48 1.43 -5.23
C CYS A 18 4.35 2.47 -5.26
N ASP A 19 3.30 2.29 -6.06
CA ASP A 19 2.32 3.34 -6.34
C ASP A 19 1.32 3.69 -5.24
N GLY A 20 1.47 3.04 -4.09
CA GLY A 20 0.61 3.13 -2.94
C GLY A 20 -0.64 2.26 -3.08
N ILE A 21 -0.74 1.47 -4.15
CA ILE A 21 -1.86 0.58 -4.44
C ILE A 21 -1.34 -0.85 -4.51
N ARG A 22 -2.12 -1.78 -3.97
CA ARG A 22 -1.83 -3.20 -4.07
C ARG A 22 -2.23 -3.71 -5.46
N ASP A 23 -1.35 -3.60 -6.44
CA ASP A 23 -1.53 -4.22 -7.75
C ASP A 23 -1.08 -5.69 -7.73
N CYS A 24 -0.04 -6.01 -6.95
CA CYS A 24 0.32 -7.40 -6.73
C CYS A 24 -0.64 -8.07 -5.74
N ARG A 25 -1.09 -9.29 -6.07
CA ARG A 25 -1.84 -10.16 -5.14
C ARG A 25 -1.17 -10.37 -3.79
N ASP A 26 0.15 -10.25 -3.72
CA ASP A 26 0.97 -10.37 -2.51
C ASP A 26 1.55 -9.04 -2.02
N ALA A 27 1.08 -7.89 -2.56
CA ALA A 27 1.54 -6.54 -2.25
C ALA A 27 3.06 -6.32 -2.45
N SER A 28 3.74 -7.23 -3.16
CA SER A 28 5.19 -7.20 -3.36
C SER A 28 5.69 -6.06 -4.25
N ASP A 29 4.78 -5.38 -4.93
CA ASP A 29 4.98 -4.10 -5.61
C ASP A 29 5.18 -2.94 -4.64
N GLU A 30 4.54 -2.98 -3.48
CA GLU A 30 4.54 -1.91 -2.47
C GLU A 30 5.55 -2.11 -1.34
N ILE A 31 6.18 -3.28 -1.28
CA ILE A 31 7.18 -3.62 -0.26
C ILE A 31 8.57 -3.06 -0.62
N GLY A 32 9.21 -2.41 0.35
CA GLY A 32 10.60 -1.93 0.23
C GLY A 32 10.76 -0.70 -0.65
N CYS A 33 9.69 0.08 -0.79
CA CYS A 33 9.67 1.29 -1.59
C CYS A 33 10.40 2.47 -0.89
N PRO A 34 10.93 3.44 -1.65
CA PRO A 34 11.32 4.72 -1.08
C PRO A 34 10.10 5.60 -0.82
N PRO A 35 10.17 6.53 0.15
CA PRO A 35 9.13 7.52 0.33
C PRO A 35 8.91 8.37 -0.93
N ARG A 36 7.65 8.61 -1.26
CA ARG A 36 7.24 9.35 -2.47
C ARG A 36 6.80 10.78 -2.20
N TYR A 37 6.48 11.08 -0.95
CA TYR A 37 6.00 12.38 -0.52
C TYR A 37 7.04 13.11 0.35
N PRO A 38 6.93 14.45 0.47
CA PRO A 38 7.70 15.21 1.45
C PRO A 38 7.56 14.61 2.86
N ASP A 39 8.56 14.80 3.69
CA ASP A 39 8.62 14.29 5.08
C ASP A 39 8.79 12.76 5.20
N GLY A 40 9.15 12.07 4.12
CA GLY A 40 9.40 10.63 4.17
C GLY A 40 8.13 9.78 4.23
N ARG A 41 7.00 10.31 3.73
CA ARG A 41 5.74 9.56 3.62
C ARG A 41 5.61 8.77 2.32
N TYR A 42 4.84 7.70 2.41
CA TYR A 42 4.47 6.86 1.28
C TYR A 42 3.13 7.23 0.70
N CYS A 43 2.24 7.76 1.54
CA CYS A 43 0.89 8.17 1.18
C CYS A 43 0.70 9.69 1.30
N PRO A 44 -0.23 10.26 0.52
CA PRO A 44 -0.63 11.65 0.69
C PRO A 44 -1.33 11.83 2.05
N GLN A 45 -1.31 13.04 2.60
CA GLN A 45 -1.99 13.37 3.87
C GLN A 45 -3.50 13.07 3.88
N SER A 46 -4.13 12.98 2.71
CA SER A 46 -5.55 12.66 2.56
C SER A 46 -5.84 11.16 2.56
N ARG A 47 -4.84 10.29 2.74
CA ARG A 47 -4.98 8.84 2.81
C ARG A 47 -4.36 8.31 4.10
N PHE A 48 -4.85 7.16 4.53
CA PHE A 48 -4.23 6.43 5.63
C PHE A 48 -3.04 5.64 5.10
N GLN A 49 -1.91 5.71 5.81
CA GLN A 49 -0.73 4.92 5.49
C GLN A 49 -0.70 3.71 6.42
N CYS A 50 -0.81 2.52 5.84
CA CYS A 50 -0.68 1.23 6.52
C CYS A 50 0.77 0.99 6.97
N ASP A 51 1.01 0.02 7.86
CA ASP A 51 2.37 -0.33 8.30
C ASP A 51 3.21 -0.92 7.16
N ASN A 52 2.57 -1.61 6.21
CA ASN A 52 3.17 -2.07 4.96
C ASN A 52 3.33 -0.97 3.89
N ASN A 53 3.03 0.30 4.22
CA ASN A 53 3.09 1.48 3.34
C ASN A 53 2.03 1.56 2.24
N LEU A 54 1.01 0.69 2.26
CA LEU A 54 -0.17 0.86 1.41
C LEU A 54 -0.97 2.10 1.79
N CYS A 55 -1.65 2.66 0.79
CA CYS A 55 -2.42 3.89 0.93
C CYS A 55 -3.90 3.65 0.75
N VAL A 56 -4.60 3.37 1.84
CA VAL A 56 -6.06 3.18 1.86
C VAL A 56 -6.79 4.50 2.12
N SER A 57 -8.11 4.53 1.93
CA SER A 57 -8.91 5.71 2.24
C SER A 57 -8.86 5.98 3.74
N LEU A 58 -8.97 7.25 4.14
CA LEU A 58 -9.17 7.58 5.56
C LEU A 58 -10.50 7.03 6.10
N ALA A 59 -11.45 6.71 5.21
CA ALA A 59 -12.73 6.11 5.55
C ALA A 59 -12.62 4.60 5.86
N ASP A 60 -11.61 3.94 5.30
CA ASP A 60 -11.36 2.50 5.47
C ASP A 60 -10.70 2.22 6.83
N ARG A 61 -10.24 3.27 7.53
CA ARG A 61 -9.67 3.14 8.86
C ARG A 61 -10.78 2.84 9.88
N CYS A 62 -10.68 1.70 10.55
CA CYS A 62 -11.62 1.23 11.59
C CYS A 62 -13.03 0.97 11.04
N ASP A 63 -13.13 0.53 9.80
CA ASP A 63 -14.38 0.26 9.12
C ASP A 63 -14.86 -1.20 9.28
N GLY A 64 -14.02 -2.07 9.83
CA GLY A 64 -14.28 -3.50 10.04
C GLY A 64 -13.70 -4.41 8.95
N SER A 65 -12.97 -3.86 7.98
CA SER A 65 -12.39 -4.57 6.82
C SER A 65 -10.88 -4.40 6.77
N ASP A 66 -10.15 -5.46 6.40
CA ASP A 66 -8.70 -5.40 6.19
C ASP A 66 -8.42 -4.90 4.76
N ASP A 67 -8.40 -3.58 4.57
CA ASP A 67 -8.07 -2.94 3.30
C ASP A 67 -6.56 -2.78 3.12
N CYS A 68 -5.81 -2.65 4.22
CA CYS A 68 -4.35 -2.63 4.19
C CYS A 68 -3.74 -3.99 3.79
N GLY A 69 -4.44 -5.10 4.00
CA GLY A 69 -3.94 -6.47 3.83
C GLY A 69 -2.95 -6.93 4.92
N ASP A 70 -2.63 -6.06 5.86
CA ASP A 70 -1.87 -6.34 7.08
C ASP A 70 -2.66 -5.98 8.36
N ASN A 71 -3.92 -5.58 8.21
CA ASN A 71 -4.86 -5.20 9.27
C ASN A 71 -4.44 -3.96 10.08
N SER A 72 -3.56 -3.11 9.53
CA SER A 72 -3.07 -1.88 10.20
C SER A 72 -4.15 -0.80 10.32
N ASP A 73 -5.03 -0.72 9.33
CA ASP A 73 -6.22 0.13 9.29
C ASP A 73 -7.26 -0.24 10.36
N GLU A 74 -7.36 -1.51 10.71
CA GLU A 74 -8.26 -2.05 11.75
C GLU A 74 -7.59 -2.23 13.11
N ASN A 75 -6.37 -1.74 13.28
CA ASN A 75 -5.62 -1.93 14.50
C ASN A 75 -6.32 -1.22 15.69
N PRO A 76 -6.70 -1.93 16.77
CA PRO A 76 -7.42 -1.35 17.91
C PRO A 76 -6.66 -0.27 18.70
N THR A 77 -5.39 -0.04 18.38
CA THR A 77 -4.57 1.03 18.97
C THR A 77 -4.50 2.29 18.10
N LEU A 78 -4.88 2.17 16.82
CA LEU A 78 -4.98 3.27 15.85
C LEU A 78 -6.45 3.68 15.63
N CYS A 79 -7.38 2.79 15.97
CA CYS A 79 -8.77 3.04 16.34
C CYS A 79 -8.88 3.45 17.83
#